data_AF-A0AAW0NG41-F1
#
_entry.id   AF-A0AAW0NG41-F1
#
_cell.length_a   1.000
_cell.length_b   1.000
_cell.length_c   1.000
_cell.angle_alpha   90.00
_cell.angle_beta   90.00
_cell.angle_gamma   90.00
#
_symmetry.space_group_name_H-M   'P 1'
#
loop_
_entity.id
_entity.type
_entity.pdbx_description
1 polymer ?
#
loop_
_entity_poly.entity_id
_entity_poly.type
_entity_poly.pdbx_seq_one_letter_code
_entity_poly.pdbx_strand_id
1 'polypeptide(L)'
;MSPERIHHQTFIDLNPTTGVIVRANKRAQVNILTNKIGGFVKTRTLNETIVPVMFINESVVIDEASAARVHKLLLIVTLVSNFPLIIVALGALCLLYSSSSWSALANRRLLLKMKLHTLLSVEKKRKILKMAPTLV
;
A
#
# COMPACT_ATOMS: atom_id res chain seq x y z
N MET A 1 31.03 -36.10 -10.91
CA MET A 1 29.72 -35.52 -10.51
C MET A 1 30.02 -34.25 -9.74
N SER A 2 29.86 -33.08 -10.37
CA SER A 2 30.17 -31.78 -9.73
C SER A 2 28.87 -30.95 -9.66
N PRO A 3 28.16 -30.95 -8.51
CA PRO A 3 26.89 -30.24 -8.41
C PRO A 3 27.12 -28.73 -8.29
N GLU A 4 26.74 -27.97 -9.32
CA GLU A 4 26.65 -26.51 -9.24
C GLU A 4 25.27 -26.05 -8.74
N ARG A 5 25.24 -25.18 -7.72
CA ARG A 5 23.99 -24.68 -7.12
C ARG A 5 23.08 -23.98 -8.12
N ILE A 6 23.63 -23.13 -8.99
CA ILE A 6 22.89 -22.38 -10.02
C ILE A 6 22.12 -23.35 -10.94
N HIS A 7 22.74 -24.49 -11.25
CA HIS A 7 22.20 -25.49 -12.16
C HIS A 7 21.49 -26.65 -11.48
N HIS A 8 21.34 -26.71 -10.15
CA HIS A 8 20.70 -27.86 -9.48
C HIS A 8 19.73 -27.48 -8.35
N GLN A 9 19.60 -26.18 -8.03
CA GLN A 9 18.65 -25.74 -7.02
C GLN A 9 17.19 -25.83 -7.51
N THR A 10 16.31 -26.22 -6.59
CA THR A 10 14.86 -26.10 -6.72
C THR A 10 14.45 -24.80 -6.03
N PHE A 11 13.74 -23.92 -6.73
CA PHE A 11 13.32 -22.62 -6.20
C PHE A 11 11.91 -22.25 -6.64
N ILE A 12 11.24 -21.42 -5.83
CA ILE A 12 9.91 -20.88 -6.08
C ILE A 12 9.94 -19.42 -5.65
N ASP A 13 9.92 -18.52 -6.64
CA ASP A 13 9.87 -17.07 -6.44
C ASP A 13 8.41 -16.63 -6.45
N LEU A 14 7.94 -16.14 -5.30
CA LEU A 14 6.58 -15.69 -5.09
C LEU A 14 6.53 -14.16 -5.02
N ASN A 15 5.44 -13.57 -5.51
CA ASN A 15 5.15 -12.18 -5.20
C ASN A 15 4.78 -12.06 -3.71
N PRO A 16 5.45 -11.20 -2.92
CA PRO A 16 5.26 -11.14 -1.46
C PRO A 16 3.87 -10.64 -1.04
N THR A 17 3.18 -9.89 -1.90
CA THR A 17 1.87 -9.30 -1.58
C THR A 17 0.71 -10.17 -2.06
N THR A 18 0.85 -10.85 -3.21
CA THR A 18 -0.24 -11.67 -3.79
C THR A 18 -0.06 -13.17 -3.63
N GLY A 19 1.15 -13.65 -3.31
CA GLY A 19 1.47 -15.08 -3.22
C GLY A 19 1.51 -15.81 -4.56
N VAL A 20 1.38 -15.10 -5.69
CA VAL A 20 1.42 -15.70 -7.03
C VAL A 20 2.84 -16.08 -7.39
N ILE A 21 3.01 -17.27 -7.99
CA ILE A 21 4.29 -17.77 -8.51
C ILE A 21 4.69 -16.93 -9.73
N VAL A 22 5.82 -16.23 -9.62
CA VAL A 22 6.41 -15.45 -10.73
C VAL A 22 7.37 -16.34 -11.53
N ARG A 23 8.15 -17.16 -10.81
CA ARG A 23 9.10 -18.11 -11.40
C ARG A 23 9.24 -19.30 -10.48
N ALA A 24 9.20 -20.51 -11.02
CA ALA A 24 9.57 -21.70 -10.25
C ALA A 24 10.36 -22.67 -11.11
N ASN A 25 11.26 -23.40 -10.46
CA ASN A 25 12.01 -24.49 -11.06
C ASN A 25 12.07 -25.63 -10.05
N LYS A 26 11.43 -26.74 -10.39
CA LYS A 26 11.36 -27.95 -9.58
C LYS A 26 12.14 -29.06 -10.28
N ARG A 27 13.15 -29.57 -9.60
CA ARG A 27 13.97 -30.69 -10.08
C ARG A 27 13.75 -31.89 -9.19
N ALA A 28 13.41 -33.01 -9.80
CA ALA A 28 13.19 -34.27 -9.10
C ALA A 28 13.97 -35.39 -9.79
N GLN A 29 14.52 -36.31 -9.00
CA GLN A 29 15.19 -37.50 -9.50
C GLN A 29 14.46 -38.73 -8.98
N VAL A 30 14.05 -39.61 -9.89
CA VAL A 30 13.42 -40.88 -9.56
C VAL A 30 14.51 -41.93 -9.49
N ASN A 31 14.68 -42.51 -8.30
CA ASN A 31 15.64 -43.55 -8.02
C ASN A 31 14.92 -44.84 -7.62
N ILE A 32 15.44 -45.99 -8.06
CA ILE A 32 14.98 -47.29 -7.62
C ILE A 32 16.04 -47.91 -6.73
N LEU A 33 15.62 -48.41 -5.56
CA LEU A 33 16.46 -49.23 -4.70
C LEU A 33 16.46 -50.66 -5.23
N THR A 34 17.63 -51.16 -5.59
CA THR A 34 17.79 -52.50 -6.16
C THR A 34 18.42 -53.41 -5.13
N ASN A 35 17.67 -54.39 -4.63
CA ASN A 35 18.12 -55.31 -3.59
C ASN A 35 17.95 -56.76 -4.04
N LYS A 36 18.80 -57.64 -3.51
CA LYS A 36 18.67 -59.08 -3.70
C LYS A 36 17.53 -59.63 -2.84
N ILE A 37 16.61 -60.34 -3.48
CA ILE A 37 15.43 -60.90 -2.80
C ILE A 37 15.53 -62.42 -2.84
N GLY A 38 15.46 -63.07 -1.68
CA GLY A 38 15.41 -64.53 -1.58
C GLY A 38 14.20 -65.08 -2.34
N GLY A 39 14.38 -66.16 -3.11
CA GLY A 39 13.31 -66.79 -3.90
C GLY A 39 13.18 -66.29 -5.34
N PHE A 40 13.81 -65.18 -5.71
CA PHE A 40 13.78 -64.66 -7.08
C PHE A 40 15.14 -64.77 -7.77
N VAL A 41 15.28 -65.67 -8.75
CA VAL A 41 16.56 -65.91 -9.45
C VAL A 41 17.04 -64.65 -10.20
N LYS A 42 16.12 -63.82 -10.70
CA LYS A 42 16.42 -62.58 -11.45
C LYS A 42 17.10 -61.49 -10.60
N THR A 43 16.92 -61.48 -9.28
CA THR A 43 17.52 -60.46 -8.40
C THR A 43 18.79 -60.98 -7.70
N ARG A 44 19.22 -62.23 -8.00
CA ARG A 44 20.31 -62.92 -7.29
C ARG A 44 21.69 -62.32 -7.57
N THR A 45 21.85 -61.64 -8.71
CA THR A 45 23.05 -60.93 -9.16
C THR A 45 23.00 -59.42 -8.91
N LEU A 46 21.90 -58.88 -8.38
CA LEU A 46 21.76 -57.45 -8.12
C LEU A 46 22.45 -57.11 -6.80
N ASN A 47 23.33 -56.10 -6.84
CA ASN A 47 23.95 -55.50 -5.66
C ASN A 47 23.02 -54.44 -5.07
N GLU A 48 23.04 -54.33 -3.74
CA GLU A 48 22.27 -53.35 -2.97
C GLU A 48 22.71 -51.93 -3.32
N THR A 49 22.01 -51.31 -4.27
CA THR A 49 22.41 -50.02 -4.85
C THR A 49 21.20 -49.20 -5.30
N ILE A 50 21.32 -47.89 -5.15
CA ILE A 50 20.34 -46.91 -5.62
C ILE A 50 20.66 -46.60 -7.08
N VAL A 51 19.80 -47.04 -8.00
CA VAL A 51 19.97 -46.81 -9.43
C VAL A 51 19.09 -45.62 -9.86
N PRO A 52 19.69 -44.57 -10.46
CA PRO A 52 18.92 -43.47 -11.01
C PRO A 52 18.21 -43.91 -12.29
N VAL A 53 16.90 -43.66 -12.36
CA VAL A 53 16.08 -44.06 -13.52
C VAL A 53 15.70 -42.86 -14.37
N MET A 54 15.32 -41.75 -13.74
CA MET A 54 14.85 -40.58 -14.46
C MET A 54 15.13 -39.29 -13.70
N PHE A 55 15.41 -38.22 -14.45
CA PHE A 55 15.51 -36.85 -13.95
C PHE A 55 14.40 -36.00 -14.59
N ILE A 56 13.61 -35.32 -13.76
CA ILE A 56 12.54 -34.42 -14.18
C ILE A 56 12.94 -32.99 -13.82
N ASN A 57 12.81 -32.07 -14.78
CA ASN A 57 12.98 -30.64 -14.57
C ASN A 57 11.70 -29.94 -15.03
N GLU A 58 10.93 -29.41 -14.07
CA GLU A 58 9.70 -28.69 -14.30
C GLU A 58 9.96 -27.21 -14.00
N SER A 59 10.01 -26.38 -15.05
CA SER A 59 10.19 -24.94 -14.92
C SER A 59 8.94 -24.19 -15.38
N VAL A 60 8.45 -23.27 -14.56
CA VAL A 60 7.35 -22.36 -14.93
C VAL A 60 7.83 -20.93 -14.79
N VAL A 61 7.53 -20.12 -15.80
CA VAL A 61 7.72 -18.68 -15.79
C VAL A 61 6.38 -18.07 -16.15
N ILE A 62 5.95 -17.07 -15.40
CA ILE A 62 4.70 -16.37 -15.70
C ILE A 62 4.79 -15.69 -17.07
N ASP A 63 3.73 -15.79 -17.88
CA ASP A 63 3.66 -15.08 -19.16
C ASP A 63 3.50 -13.56 -18.94
N GLU A 64 3.82 -12.78 -19.97
CA GLU A 64 3.75 -11.32 -19.88
C GLU A 64 2.31 -10.83 -19.61
N ALA A 65 1.29 -11.50 -20.16
CA ALA A 65 -0.10 -11.14 -19.97
C ALA A 65 -0.59 -11.34 -18.52
N SER A 66 -0.19 -12.43 -17.87
CA SER A 66 -0.51 -12.70 -16.47
C SER A 66 0.33 -11.83 -15.55
N ALA A 67 1.60 -11.55 -15.88
CA ALA A 67 2.43 -10.60 -15.16
C ALA A 67 1.78 -9.20 -15.12
N ALA A 68 1.29 -8.71 -16.27
CA ALA A 68 0.56 -7.45 -16.36
C ALA A 68 -0.73 -7.45 -15.53
N ARG A 69 -1.42 -8.59 -15.43
CA ARG A 69 -2.62 -8.75 -14.59
C ARG A 69 -2.28 -8.66 -13.10
N VAL A 70 -1.23 -9.35 -12.65
CA VAL A 70 -0.76 -9.26 -11.26
C VAL A 70 -0.36 -7.82 -10.92
N HIS A 71 0.34 -7.12 -11.81
CA HIS A 71 0.71 -5.72 -11.62
C HIS A 71 -0.52 -4.80 -11.48
N LYS A 72 -1.55 -5.00 -12.32
CA LYS A 72 -2.81 -4.24 -12.20
C LYS A 72 -3.51 -4.49 -10.88
N LEU A 73 -3.58 -5.75 -10.42
CA LEU A 73 -4.18 -6.10 -9.14
C LEU A 73 -3.45 -5.44 -7.97
N LEU A 74 -2.12 -5.46 -7.99
CA LEU A 74 -1.30 -4.77 -7.00
C LEU A 74 -1.60 -3.28 -6.96
N LEU A 75 -1.63 -2.61 -8.12
CA LEU A 75 -1.97 -1.20 -8.20
C LEU A 75 -3.37 -0.89 -7.63
N ILE A 76 -4.37 -1.72 -7.94
CA ILE A 76 -5.73 -1.54 -7.42
C ILE A 76 -5.73 -1.68 -5.90
N VAL A 77 -5.09 -2.71 -5.36
CA VAL A 77 -5.00 -2.92 -3.90
C VAL A 77 -4.31 -1.72 -3.23
N THR A 78 -3.17 -1.27 -3.74
CA THR A 78 -2.46 -0.11 -3.19
C THR A 78 -3.32 1.15 -3.26
N LEU A 79 -4.00 1.40 -4.38
CA LEU A 79 -4.84 2.58 -4.54
C LEU A 79 -6.03 2.57 -3.57
N VAL A 80 -6.74 1.44 -3.49
CA VAL A 80 -7.92 1.29 -2.62
C VAL A 80 -7.52 1.39 -1.14
N SER A 81 -6.41 0.78 -0.73
CA SER A 81 -5.93 0.88 0.65
C SER A 81 -5.53 2.31 1.05
N ASN A 82 -5.07 3.13 0.10
CA ASN A 82 -4.70 4.53 0.35
C ASN A 82 -5.84 5.53 0.11
N PHE A 83 -6.98 5.09 -0.43
CA PHE A 83 -8.13 5.96 -0.69
C PHE A 83 -8.67 6.70 0.56
N PRO A 84 -8.73 6.09 1.77
CA PRO A 84 -9.15 6.80 2.97
C PRO A 84 -8.23 7.99 3.31
N LEU A 85 -6.93 7.88 3.06
CA LEU A 85 -5.97 8.98 3.32
C LEU A 85 -6.25 10.19 2.42
N ILE A 86 -6.67 9.97 1.18
CA ILE A 86 -7.06 11.05 0.27
C ILE A 86 -8.29 11.78 0.80
N ILE A 87 -9.30 11.05 1.30
CA ILE A 87 -10.50 11.65 1.91
C ILE A 87 -10.12 12.46 3.15
N VAL A 88 -9.26 11.93 4.02
CA VAL A 88 -8.79 12.64 5.22
C VAL A 88 -8.05 13.93 4.83
N ALA A 89 -7.19 13.88 3.82
CA ALA A 89 -6.48 15.06 3.31
C ALA A 89 -7.45 16.13 2.77
N LEU A 90 -8.45 15.73 1.98
CA LEU A 90 -9.50 16.64 1.49
C LEU A 90 -10.33 17.24 2.62
N GLY A 91 -10.71 16.43 3.62
CA GLY A 91 -11.42 16.89 4.80
C GLY A 91 -10.62 17.93 5.59
N ALA A 92 -9.33 17.69 5.80
CA ALA A 92 -8.44 18.63 6.46
C ALA A 92 -8.35 19.97 5.71
N LEU A 93 -8.24 19.94 4.37
CA LEU A 93 -8.25 21.16 3.55
C LEU A 93 -9.56 21.94 3.72
N CYS A 94 -10.71 21.28 3.63
CA CYS A 94 -12.01 21.92 3.82
C CYS A 94 -12.15 22.60 5.20
N LEU A 95 -11.63 21.96 6.25
CA LEU A 95 -11.65 22.52 7.60
C LEU A 95 -10.75 23.77 7.72
N LEU A 96 -9.58 23.77 7.07
CA LEU A 96 -8.67 24.92 7.04
C LEU A 96 -9.28 26.12 6.30
N TYR A 97 -9.95 25.88 5.18
CA TYR A 97 -10.65 26.95 4.46
C TYR A 97 -11.81 27.51 5.27
N SER A 98 -12.58 26.64 5.92
CA SER A 98 -13.73 27.05 6.74
C SER A 98 -13.30 27.85 7.97
N SER A 99 -12.24 27.44 8.66
CA SER A 99 -11.70 28.18 9.81
C SER A 99 -11.11 29.54 9.42
N SER A 100 -10.42 29.62 8.29
CA SER A 100 -9.89 30.87 7.73
C SER A 100 -11.01 31.84 7.36
N SER A 101 -12.06 31.35 6.69
CA SER A 101 -13.24 32.17 6.36
C SER A 101 -13.99 32.63 7.61
N TRP A 102 -14.18 31.75 8.59
CA TRP A 102 -14.87 32.07 9.85
C TRP A 102 -14.13 33.13 10.66
N SER A 103 -12.82 33.01 10.81
CA SER A 103 -11.98 33.99 11.52
C SER A 103 -12.04 35.36 10.84
N ALA A 104 -11.99 35.43 9.52
CA ALA A 104 -12.15 36.68 8.77
C ALA A 104 -13.53 37.34 9.01
N LEU A 105 -14.60 36.55 9.03
CA LEU A 105 -15.94 37.05 9.31
C LEU A 105 -16.10 37.51 10.77
N ALA A 106 -15.58 36.75 11.73
CA ALA A 106 -15.58 37.10 13.14
C ALA A 106 -14.85 38.44 13.38
N ASN A 107 -13.68 38.63 12.76
CA ASN A 107 -12.92 39.87 12.84
C ASN A 107 -13.71 41.06 12.25
N ARG A 108 -14.38 40.88 11.11
CA ARG A 108 -15.26 41.92 10.54
C ARG A 108 -16.41 42.29 11.48
N ARG A 109 -17.04 41.32 12.13
CA ARG A 109 -18.13 41.56 13.10
C ARG A 109 -17.65 42.35 14.32
N LEU A 110 -16.46 42.03 14.84
CA LEU A 110 -15.86 42.76 15.96
C LEU A 110 -15.52 44.20 15.58
N LEU A 111 -14.92 44.42 14.40
CA LEU A 111 -14.61 45.76 13.90
C LEU A 111 -15.87 46.62 13.71
N LEU A 112 -16.95 46.04 13.19
CA LEU A 112 -18.22 46.75 13.04
C LEU A 112 -18.83 47.13 14.40
N LYS A 113 -18.80 46.23 15.39
CA LYS A 113 -19.26 46.53 16.75
C LYS A 113 -18.46 47.66 17.40
N MET A 114 -17.13 47.64 17.28
CA MET A 114 -16.27 48.71 17.80
C MET A 114 -16.55 50.04 17.12
N LYS A 115 -16.61 50.07 15.78
CA LYS A 115 -16.93 51.28 15.01
C LYS A 115 -18.29 51.85 15.41
N LEU A 116 -19.32 51.01 15.55
CA LEU A 116 -20.66 51.45 15.95
C LEU A 116 -20.65 52.09 17.35
N HIS A 117 -19.98 51.48 18.33
CA HIS A 117 -19.87 52.02 19.68
C HIS A 117 -19.14 53.38 19.69
N THR A 118 -18.05 53.52 18.93
CA THR A 118 -17.33 54.79 18.79
C THR A 118 -18.21 55.87 18.15
N LEU A 119 -18.95 55.54 17.07
CA LEU A 119 -19.85 56.48 16.41
C LEU A 119 -20.98 56.94 17.33
N LEU A 120 -21.60 56.03 18.08
CA LEU A 120 -22.63 56.36 19.07
C LEU A 120 -22.09 57.25 20.19
N SER A 121 -20.87 57.00 20.67
CA SER A 121 -20.20 57.85 21.68
C SER A 121 -19.93 59.27 21.15
N VAL A 122 -19.47 59.40 19.91
CA VAL A 122 -19.24 60.70 19.25
C VAL A 122 -20.56 61.43 18.99
N GLU A 123 -21.60 60.73 18.54
CA GLU A 123 -22.92 61.33 18.31
C GLU A 123 -23.55 61.80 19.64
N LYS A 124 -23.45 61.01 20.70
CA LYS A 124 -23.88 61.38 22.04
C LYS A 124 -23.15 62.63 22.54
N LYS A 125 -21.81 62.70 22.38
CA LYS A 125 -21.02 63.90 22.71
C LYS A 125 -21.44 65.12 21.89
N ARG A 126 -21.67 64.96 20.58
CA ARG A 126 -22.16 66.06 19.73
C ARG A 126 -23.53 66.58 20.14
N LYS A 127 -24.46 65.72 20.53
CA LYS A 127 -25.79 66.13 21.02
C LYS A 127 -25.67 66.93 22.32
N ILE A 128 -24.80 66.50 23.25
CA ILE A 128 -24.55 67.21 24.51
C ILE A 128 -23.92 68.59 24.25
N LEU A 129 -22.94 68.69 23.34
CA LEU A 129 -22.27 69.96 23.03
C LEU A 129 -23.20 71.00 22.39
N LYS A 130 -24.17 70.56 21.58
CA LYS A 130 -25.21 71.43 21.00
C LYS A 130 -26.27 71.90 22.00
N MET A 131 -26.38 71.23 23.15
CA MET A 131 -27.28 71.61 24.24
C MET A 131 -26.59 72.46 25.31
N ALA A 132 -25.26 72.67 25.20
CA ALA A 132 -24.55 73.58 26.08
C ALA A 132 -24.92 75.04 25.70
N PRO A 133 -25.44 75.85 26.64
CA PRO A 133 -25.74 77.25 26.36
C PRO A 133 -24.44 77.99 26.02
N THR A 134 -24.47 78.83 24.97
CA THR A 134 -23.41 79.79 24.68
C THR A 134 -23.32 80.77 25.84
N LEU A 135 -22.43 80.49 26.80
CA LEU A 135 -22.02 81.45 27.80
C LEU A 135 -21.12 82.49 27.12
N VAL A 136 -21.72 83.64 26.85
CA VAL A 136 -21.06 84.96 26.74
C VAL A 136 -20.48 85.32 28.10
#